data_AF-A0A0P7L674-F1
#
_entry.id   AF-A0A0P7L674-F1
#
_cell.length_a   1.000
_cell.length_b   1.000
_cell.length_c   1.000
_cell.angle_alpha   90.00
_cell.angle_beta   90.00
_cell.angle_gamma   90.00
#
_symmetry.space_group_name_H-M   'P 1'
#
loop_
_entity.id
_entity.type
_entity.pdbx_description
1 polymer ?
#
loop_
_entity_poly.entity_id
_entity_poly.type
_entity_poly.pdbx_seq_one_letter_code
_entity_poly.pdbx_strand_id
1 'polypeptide(L)'
;MPDLLLILFLFNLALFLLHEMDAIRRSEWRLFIVLKDLEDSKAYQIFTIIHLFLYVIILTLLFSQYQTITFWVLDIFFIIHAILHLLFERHPRNEFKNTFSRAIIYPMGMLAAIHLFFFINV
;
A
#
# COMPACT_ATOMS: atom_id res chain seq x y z
N MET A 1 -20.31 -8.00 -7.84
CA MET A 1 -20.27 -6.80 -6.98
C MET A 1 -20.80 -5.62 -7.77
N PRO A 2 -21.44 -4.62 -7.13
CA PRO A 2 -21.80 -3.39 -7.80
C PRO A 2 -20.56 -2.76 -8.45
N ASP A 3 -20.69 -2.29 -9.69
CA ASP A 3 -19.58 -1.71 -10.45
C ASP A 3 -18.84 -0.61 -9.67
N LEU A 4 -19.57 0.14 -8.83
CA LEU A 4 -19.02 1.19 -7.97
C LEU A 4 -18.06 0.66 -6.89
N LEU A 5 -18.34 -0.47 -6.25
CA LEU A 5 -17.44 -1.04 -5.23
C LEU A 5 -16.15 -1.50 -5.86
N LEU A 6 -16.24 -2.15 -7.03
CA LEU A 6 -15.06 -2.57 -7.77
C LEU A 6 -14.21 -1.37 -8.19
N ILE A 7 -14.83 -0.29 -8.70
CA ILE A 7 -14.11 0.95 -9.05
C ILE A 7 -13.42 1.54 -7.81
N LEU A 8 -14.13 1.62 -6.68
CA LEU A 8 -13.57 2.14 -5.44
C LEU A 8 -12.37 1.32 -4.97
N PHE A 9 -12.48 -0.01 -5.00
CA PHE A 9 -11.37 -0.90 -4.67
C PHE A 9 -10.18 -0.72 -5.62
N LEU A 10 -10.42 -0.70 -6.93
CA LEU A 10 -9.35 -0.56 -7.93
C LEU A 10 -8.66 0.80 -7.84
N PHE A 11 -9.41 1.87 -7.55
CA PHE A 11 -8.83 3.18 -7.28
C PHE A 11 -7.93 3.14 -6.04
N ASN A 12 -8.35 2.43 -5.01
CA ASN A 12 -7.56 2.27 -3.80
C ASN A 12 -6.29 1.45 -4.01
N LEU A 13 -6.38 0.35 -4.77
CA LEU A 13 -5.23 -0.43 -5.22
C LEU A 13 -4.28 0.44 -6.06
N ALA A 14 -4.80 1.31 -6.93
CA ALA A 14 -3.98 2.23 -7.71
C ALA A 14 -3.25 3.26 -6.83
N LEU A 15 -3.88 3.77 -5.76
CA LEU A 15 -3.22 4.62 -4.78
C LEU A 15 -2.08 3.88 -4.06
N PHE A 16 -2.28 2.61 -3.71
CA PHE A 16 -1.22 1.77 -3.15
C PHE A 16 -0.04 1.64 -4.12
N LEU A 17 -0.28 1.27 -5.37
CA LEU A 17 0.79 1.17 -6.39
C LEU A 17 1.50 2.50 -6.64
N LEU A 18 0.76 3.62 -6.61
CA LEU A 18 1.32 4.96 -6.73
C LEU A 18 2.16 5.33 -5.50
N HIS A 19 1.74 4.93 -4.31
CA HIS A 19 2.51 5.11 -3.09
C HIS A 19 3.84 4.35 -3.15
N GLU A 20 3.87 3.13 -3.69
CA GLU A 20 5.12 2.37 -3.84
C GLU A 20 6.13 3.08 -4.77
N MET A 21 5.66 3.79 -5.81
CA MET A 21 6.53 4.62 -6.64
C MET A 21 7.15 5.78 -5.83
N ASP A 22 6.36 6.40 -4.96
CA ASP A 22 6.86 7.43 -4.05
C ASP A 22 7.77 6.83 -2.97
N ALA A 23 7.49 5.61 -2.49
CA ALA A 23 8.31 4.88 -1.53
C ALA A 23 9.70 4.57 -2.08
N ILE A 24 9.80 4.22 -3.37
CA ILE A 24 11.07 4.08 -4.07
C ILE A 24 11.82 5.42 -4.09
N ARG A 25 11.15 6.51 -4.47
CA ARG A 25 11.75 7.86 -4.50
C ARG A 25 12.21 8.32 -3.12
N ARG A 26 11.52 7.90 -2.07
CA ARG A 26 11.74 8.29 -0.67
C ARG A 26 12.60 7.29 0.11
N SER A 27 13.11 6.26 -0.55
CA SER A 27 13.97 5.24 0.04
C SER A 27 13.37 4.59 1.29
N GLU A 28 12.11 4.20 1.21
CA GLU A 28 11.38 3.63 2.35
C GLU A 28 12.06 2.41 2.98
N TRP A 29 12.85 1.65 2.21
CA TRP A 29 13.69 0.55 2.71
C TRP A 29 14.56 0.94 3.92
N ARG A 30 14.89 2.22 4.11
CA ARG A 30 15.62 2.73 5.30
C ARG A 30 14.84 2.66 6.61
N LEU A 31 13.51 2.48 6.54
CA LEU A 31 12.61 2.25 7.67
C LEU A 31 12.46 0.76 8.01
N PHE A 32 12.66 -0.14 7.04
CA PHE A 32 12.54 -1.58 7.25
C PHE A 32 13.69 -2.12 8.10
N ILE A 33 13.37 -2.86 9.16
CA ILE A 33 14.36 -3.39 10.13
C ILE A 33 15.44 -4.22 9.42
N VAL A 34 15.08 -4.97 8.38
CA VAL A 34 16.00 -5.86 7.64
C VAL A 34 16.79 -5.12 6.56
N LEU A 35 16.19 -4.14 5.88
CA LEU A 35 16.82 -3.49 4.71
C LEU A 35 17.62 -2.23 5.08
N LYS A 36 17.38 -1.64 6.25
CA LYS A 36 17.99 -0.37 6.68
C LYS A 36 19.52 -0.38 6.77
N ASP A 37 20.14 -1.56 6.93
CA ASP A 37 21.58 -1.72 7.16
C ASP A 37 22.31 -2.17 5.87
N LEU A 38 21.57 -2.39 4.78
CA LEU A 38 22.15 -2.71 3.47
C LEU A 38 22.67 -1.46 2.77
N GLU A 39 23.61 -1.66 1.85
CA GLU A 39 24.01 -0.64 0.89
C GLU A 39 22.79 -0.17 0.09
N ASP A 40 22.62 1.14 -0.06
CA ASP A 40 21.39 1.76 -0.61
C ASP A 40 21.04 1.23 -2.01
N SER A 41 22.05 0.97 -2.85
CA SER A 41 21.91 0.39 -4.19
C SER A 41 21.30 -1.02 -4.15
N LYS A 42 21.76 -1.86 -3.21
CA LYS A 42 21.26 -3.22 -2.99
C LYS A 42 19.89 -3.22 -2.35
N ALA A 43 19.67 -2.34 -1.37
CA ALA A 43 18.39 -2.18 -0.70
C ALA A 43 17.30 -1.79 -1.69
N TYR A 44 17.58 -0.83 -2.58
CA TYR A 44 16.70 -0.44 -3.69
C TYR A 44 16.35 -1.61 -4.61
N GLN A 45 17.35 -2.39 -5.06
CA GLN A 45 17.13 -3.53 -5.95
C GLN A 45 16.24 -4.59 -5.30
N ILE A 46 16.57 -4.98 -4.06
CA ILE A 46 15.82 -5.99 -3.29
C ILE A 46 14.39 -5.49 -3.05
N PHE A 47 14.23 -4.25 -2.58
CA PHE A 47 12.92 -3.64 -2.35
C PHE A 47 12.08 -3.69 -3.62
N THR A 48 12.60 -3.22 -4.75
CA THR A 48 11.88 -3.17 -6.03
C THR A 48 11.49 -4.57 -6.54
N ILE A 49 12.41 -5.55 -6.45
CA ILE A 49 12.15 -6.92 -6.90
C ILE A 49 11.08 -7.60 -6.04
N ILE A 50 11.11 -7.42 -4.71
CA ILE A 50 10.09 -7.95 -3.81
C ILE A 50 8.70 -7.42 -4.20
N HIS A 51 8.60 -6.13 -4.55
CA HIS A 51 7.33 -5.53 -4.97
C HIS A 51 6.81 -6.12 -6.28
N LEU A 52 7.68 -6.47 -7.24
CA LEU A 52 7.24 -7.15 -8.45
C LEU A 52 6.53 -8.47 -8.12
N PHE A 53 7.10 -9.30 -7.24
CA PHE A 53 6.47 -10.55 -6.80
C PHE A 53 5.18 -10.30 -6.02
N LEU A 54 5.16 -9.29 -5.15
CA LEU A 54 3.96 -8.87 -4.43
C LEU A 54 2.82 -8.52 -5.40
N TYR A 55 3.10 -7.75 -6.45
CA TYR A 55 2.09 -7.37 -7.45
C TYR A 55 1.56 -8.58 -8.21
N VAL A 56 2.43 -9.50 -8.63
CA VAL A 56 2.02 -10.75 -9.29
C VAL A 56 1.08 -11.55 -8.39
N ILE A 57 1.40 -11.69 -7.10
CA ILE A 57 0.55 -12.40 -6.13
C ILE A 57 -0.79 -11.70 -5.97
N ILE A 58 -0.79 -10.38 -5.73
CA ILE A 58 -2.02 -9.60 -5.55
C ILE A 58 -2.94 -9.73 -6.77
N LEU A 59 -2.40 -9.53 -7.98
CA LEU A 59 -3.21 -9.60 -9.21
C LEU A 59 -3.71 -11.01 -9.48
N THR A 60 -2.88 -12.03 -9.23
CA THR A 60 -3.30 -13.44 -9.38
C THR A 60 -4.47 -13.76 -8.45
N LEU A 61 -4.39 -13.35 -7.18
CA LEU A 61 -5.46 -13.59 -6.21
C LEU A 61 -6.73 -12.79 -6.55
N LEU A 62 -6.58 -11.54 -6.98
CA LEU A 62 -7.67 -10.66 -7.40
C LEU A 62 -8.48 -11.23 -8.56
N PHE A 63 -7.82 -11.88 -9.53
CA PHE A 63 -8.47 -12.50 -10.70
C PHE A 63 -8.76 -14.00 -10.53
N SER A 64 -8.79 -14.49 -9.29
CA SER A 64 -9.08 -15.88 -8.97
C SER A 64 -10.36 -16.01 -8.13
N GLN A 65 -10.72 -17.24 -7.76
CA GLN A 65 -11.78 -17.52 -6.79
C GLN A 65 -11.56 -16.88 -5.41
N TYR A 66 -10.33 -16.41 -5.11
CA TYR A 66 -9.98 -15.75 -3.85
C TYR A 66 -10.23 -14.23 -3.87
N GLN A 67 -10.90 -13.69 -4.89
CA GLN A 67 -11.14 -12.25 -5.04
C GLN A 67 -11.73 -11.59 -3.80
N THR A 68 -12.80 -12.14 -3.22
CA THR A 68 -13.45 -11.61 -2.01
C THR A 68 -12.50 -11.56 -0.81
N ILE A 69 -11.70 -12.62 -0.61
CA ILE A 69 -10.70 -12.67 0.46
C ILE A 69 -9.61 -11.62 0.21
N THR A 70 -9.22 -11.44 -1.05
CA THR A 70 -8.23 -10.44 -1.46
C THR A 70 -8.69 -9.02 -1.13
N PHE A 71 -9.97 -8.70 -1.33
CA PHE A 71 -10.55 -7.41 -0.93
C PHE A 71 -10.41 -7.16 0.58
N TRP A 72 -10.85 -8.11 1.39
CA TRP A 72 -10.72 -8.03 2.85
C TRP A 72 -9.28 -7.82 3.30
N VAL A 73 -8.36 -8.64 2.80
CA VAL A 73 -6.96 -8.60 3.18
C VAL A 73 -6.32 -7.27 2.79
N LEU A 74 -6.57 -6.79 1.56
CA LEU A 74 -5.99 -5.55 1.08
C LEU A 74 -6.59 -4.32 1.75
N ASP A 75 -7.90 -4.26 2.01
CA ASP A 75 -8.48 -3.13 2.74
C ASP A 75 -7.92 -3.01 4.15
N ILE A 76 -7.86 -4.14 4.89
CA ILE A 76 -7.27 -4.16 6.23
C ILE A 76 -5.80 -3.74 6.18
N PHE A 77 -5.05 -4.27 5.22
CA PHE A 77 -3.65 -3.92 5.02
C PHE A 77 -3.48 -2.42 4.73
N PHE A 78 -4.25 -1.83 3.82
CA PHE A 78 -4.18 -0.39 3.49
C PHE A 78 -4.52 0.52 4.68
N ILE A 79 -5.51 0.15 5.50
CA ILE A 79 -5.84 0.87 6.73
C ILE A 79 -4.66 0.85 7.70
N ILE A 80 -4.13 -0.35 7.99
CA ILE A 80 -2.99 -0.52 8.89
C ILE A 80 -1.77 0.22 8.35
N HIS A 81 -1.49 0.12 7.05
CA HIS A 81 -0.37 0.78 6.37
C HIS A 81 -0.43 2.30 6.54
N ALA A 82 -1.59 2.92 6.27
CA ALA A 82 -1.78 4.34 6.47
C ALA A 82 -1.59 4.77 7.95
N ILE A 83 -2.05 3.95 8.90
CA ILE A 83 -1.83 4.18 10.34
C ILE A 83 -0.34 4.07 10.69
N LEU A 84 0.39 3.08 10.16
CA LEU A 84 1.83 2.95 10.37
C LEU A 84 2.55 4.21 9.89
N HIS A 85 2.22 4.72 8.70
CA HIS A 85 2.78 5.99 8.22
C HIS A 85 2.48 7.17 9.13
N LEU A 86 1.27 7.25 9.67
CA LEU A 86 0.90 8.28 10.64
C LEU A 86 1.77 8.17 11.91
N LEU A 87 1.95 6.96 12.44
CA LEU A 87 2.72 6.72 13.67
C LEU A 87 4.22 6.98 13.45
N PHE A 88 4.77 6.56 12.31
CA PHE A 88 6.18 6.73 11.97
C PHE A 88 6.48 8.08 11.30
N GLU A 89 5.52 9.00 11.16
CA GLU A 89 5.69 10.30 10.50
C GLU A 89 6.83 11.14 11.11
N ARG A 90 6.99 11.04 12.44
CA ARG A 90 8.04 11.75 13.19
C ARG A 90 9.37 11.00 13.23
N HIS A 91 9.44 9.78 12.70
CA HIS A 91 10.66 8.99 12.72
C HIS A 91 11.77 9.69 11.91
N PRO A 92 13.02 9.74 12.41
CA PRO A 92 14.09 10.52 11.78
C PRO A 92 14.44 10.06 10.37
N ARG A 93 14.22 8.78 10.06
CA ARG A 93 14.46 8.18 8.72
C ARG A 93 13.23 8.19 7.81
N ASN A 94 12.11 8.79 8.26
CA ASN A 94 10.91 8.88 7.44
C ASN A 94 10.96 10.12 6.55
N GLU A 95 10.96 9.90 5.25
CA GLU A 95 11.04 10.92 4.20
C GLU A 95 9.64 11.32 3.65
N PHE A 96 8.57 10.66 4.10
CA PHE A 96 7.17 10.93 3.69
C PHE A 96 6.55 12.14 4.42
N LYS A 97 7.30 13.23 4.58
CA LYS A 97 6.86 14.43 5.31
C LYS A 97 6.18 15.47 4.42
N ASN A 98 6.21 15.25 3.10
CA ASN A 98 5.69 16.20 2.13
C ASN A 98 4.19 15.99 1.89
N THR A 99 3.52 17.04 1.44
CA THR A 99 2.06 17.03 1.18
C THR A 99 1.66 16.03 0.10
N PHE A 100 2.51 15.78 -0.89
CA PHE A 100 2.22 14.87 -2.00
C PHE A 100 2.12 13.41 -1.51
N SER A 101 3.11 12.93 -0.76
CA SER A 101 3.10 11.60 -0.14
C SER A 101 1.87 11.41 0.75
N ARG A 102 1.56 12.40 1.58
CA ARG A 102 0.38 12.37 2.47
C ARG A 102 -0.93 12.32 1.70
N ALA A 103 -1.01 13.03 0.57
CA ALA A 103 -2.19 13.03 -0.32
C ALA A 103 -2.39 11.71 -1.06
N ILE A 104 -1.40 10.81 -1.06
CA ILE A 104 -1.55 9.44 -1.59
C ILE A 104 -1.89 8.48 -0.44
N ILE A 105 -1.10 8.51 0.64
CA ILE A 105 -1.17 7.53 1.75
C ILE A 105 -2.48 7.63 2.53
N TYR A 106 -2.89 8.84 2.95
CA TYR A 106 -4.06 8.96 3.83
C TYR A 106 -5.39 8.71 3.10
N PRO A 107 -5.59 9.19 1.86
CA PRO A 107 -6.76 8.79 1.09
C PRO A 107 -6.82 7.28 0.84
N MET A 108 -5.68 6.59 0.66
CA MET A 108 -5.65 5.14 0.50
C MET A 108 -6.26 4.42 1.73
N GLY A 109 -5.82 4.78 2.94
CA GLY A 109 -6.39 4.21 4.17
C GLY A 109 -7.87 4.59 4.38
N MET A 110 -8.25 5.82 4.06
CA MET A 110 -9.64 6.28 4.19
C MET A 110 -10.58 5.56 3.21
N LEU A 111 -10.19 5.43 1.95
CA LEU A 111 -10.97 4.75 0.92
C LEU A 111 -11.06 3.25 1.18
N ALA A 112 -10.03 2.64 1.78
CA ALA A 112 -10.08 1.25 2.23
C ALA A 112 -11.17 1.06 3.29
N ALA A 113 -11.25 1.95 4.29
CA ALA A 113 -12.29 1.88 5.31
C ALA A 113 -13.70 2.07 4.72
N ILE A 114 -13.85 2.99 3.75
CA ILE A 114 -15.12 3.22 3.05
C ILE A 114 -15.50 1.98 2.22
N HIS A 115 -14.56 1.44 1.44
CA HIS A 115 -14.78 0.24 0.63
C HIS A 115 -15.20 -0.93 1.51
N LEU A 116 -14.44 -1.19 2.59
CA LEU A 116 -14.71 -2.27 3.53
C LEU A 116 -16.08 -2.14 4.20
N PHE A 117 -16.44 -0.93 4.64
CA PHE A 117 -17.74 -0.66 5.22
C PHE A 117 -18.87 -1.02 4.25
N PHE A 118 -18.83 -0.54 3.01
CA PHE A 118 -19.88 -0.88 2.05
C PHE A 118 -19.84 -2.36 1.65
N PHE A 119 -18.65 -2.94 1.52
CA PHE A 119 -18.48 -4.33 1.12
C PHE A 119 -19.10 -5.32 2.12
N ILE A 120 -19.06 -5.02 3.42
CA ILE A 120 -19.70 -5.84 4.46
C ILE A 120 -21.24 -5.76 4.41
N ASN A 121 -21.78 -4.67 3.89
CA ASN A 121 -23.21 -4.37 3.88
C ASN A 121 -23.91 -4.68 2.55
N VAL A 122 -23.22 -5.36 1.61
CA VAL A 122 -23.72 -5.81 0.30
C VAL A 122 -23.80 -7.32 0.27
#